data_AF-A0A3A9IZB5-F1
#
_entry.id   AF-A0A3A9IZB5-F1
#
_cell.length_a   1.000
_cell.length_b   1.000
_cell.length_c   1.000
_cell.angle_alpha   90.00
_cell.angle_beta   90.00
_cell.angle_gamma   90.00
#
_symmetry.space_group_name_H-M   'P 1'
#
loop_
_entity.id
_entity.type
_entity.pdbx_description
1 polymer ?
#
loop_
_entity_poly.entity_id
_entity_poly.type
_entity_poly.pdbx_seq_one_letter_code
_entity_poly.pdbx_strand_id
1 'polypeptide(L)' 'MPFFADITALGRVGVADDIGPMIASLLGPDNRWVNAQRIEVSGGQGI' A
#
# COMPACT_ATOMS: atom_id res chain seq x y z
N MET A 1 -4.92 -14.64 14.13
CA MET A 1 -4.19 -13.39 14.48
C MET A 1 -5.13 -12.19 14.25
N PRO A 2 -6.12 -11.98 15.12
CA PRO A 2 -7.18 -10.95 14.91
C PRO A 2 -6.68 -9.51 15.07
N PHE A 3 -5.63 -9.28 15.86
CA PHE A 3 -5.17 -7.93 16.20
C PHE A 3 -4.91 -7.01 14.98
N PHE A 4 -4.26 -7.52 13.93
CA PHE A 4 -3.89 -6.70 12.77
C PHE A 4 -5.07 -6.40 11.83
N ALA A 5 -6.09 -7.24 11.80
CA ALA A 5 -7.28 -7.00 10.99
C ALA A 5 -8.15 -5.88 11.59
N ASP A 6 -8.22 -5.80 12.92
CA ASP A 6 -9.08 -4.85 13.64
C ASP A 6 -8.52 -3.42 13.73
N ILE A 7 -7.20 -3.25 13.58
CA ILE A 7 -6.53 -1.94 13.68
C ILE A 7 -6.32 -1.24 12.33
N THR A 8 -6.63 -1.89 11.21
CA THR A 8 -6.48 -1.32 9.86
C THR A 8 -7.84 -1.19 9.19
N ALA A 9 -8.03 -0.14 8.38
CA ALA A 9 -9.28 0.05 7.63
C ALA A 9 -9.51 -1.07 6.59
N LEU A 10 -8.46 -1.78 6.19
CA LEU A 10 -8.51 -2.92 5.28
C LEU A 10 -9.29 -4.11 5.87
N GLY A 11 -9.45 -4.21 7.19
CA GLY A 11 -10.23 -5.25 7.85
C GLY A 11 -9.64 -6.66 7.73
N ARG A 12 -8.40 -6.76 7.23
CA ARG A 12 -7.62 -8.01 7.12
C ARG A 12 -6.13 -7.70 7.09
N VAL A 13 -5.33 -8.74 7.29
CA VAL A 13 -3.89 -8.67 7.04
C VAL A 13 -3.65 -8.50 5.54
N GLY A 14 -2.82 -7.50 5.18
CA GLY A 14 -2.36 -7.30 3.81
C GLY A 14 -1.46 -8.45 3.35
N VAL A 15 -1.52 -8.79 2.07
CA VAL A 15 -0.69 -9.81 1.43
C VAL A 15 0.16 -9.18 0.33
N ALA A 16 1.13 -9.93 -0.21
CA ALA A 16 2.04 -9.43 -1.24
C ALA A 16 1.31 -8.90 -2.48
N ASP A 17 0.23 -9.56 -2.87
CA ASP A 17 -0.59 -9.21 -4.04
C ASP A 17 -1.32 -7.86 -3.87
N ASP A 18 -1.45 -7.34 -2.65
CA ASP A 18 -2.02 -6.01 -2.41
C ASP A 18 -1.02 -4.87 -2.71
N ILE A 19 0.28 -5.18 -2.75
CA ILE A 19 1.36 -4.19 -2.90
C ILE A 19 1.96 -4.25 -4.31
N GLY A 20 2.13 -5.45 -4.87
CA GLY A 20 2.76 -5.66 -6.17
C GLY A 20 2.20 -4.77 -7.30
N PRO A 21 0.86 -4.71 -7.50
CA PRO A 21 0.25 -3.86 -8.51
C PRO A 21 0.55 -2.37 -8.33
N MET A 22 0.63 -1.89 -7.09
CA MET A 22 0.93 -0.49 -6.82
C MET A 22 2.38 -0.14 -7.19
N ILE A 23 3.35 -1.01 -6.87
CA ILE A 23 4.74 -0.83 -7.28
C ILE A 23 4.88 -0.88 -8.80
N ALA A 24 4.22 -1.84 -9.46
CA ALA A 24 4.22 -1.94 -10.92
C ALA A 24 3.65 -0.67 -11.57
N SER A 25 2.55 -0.14 -11.02
CA SER A 25 1.97 1.14 -11.45
C SER A 25 2.96 2.29 -11.26
N LEU A 26 3.61 2.41 -10.10
CA LEU A 26 4.57 3.48 -9.80
C LEU A 26 5.76 3.49 -10.78
N LEU A 27 6.18 2.32 -11.28
CA LEU A 27 7.24 2.20 -12.30
C LEU A 27 6.74 2.47 -13.73
N GLY A 28 5.43 2.63 -13.92
CA GLY A 28 4.81 2.95 -15.19
C GLY A 28 5.14 4.36 -15.71
N PRO A 29 5.01 4.59 -17.04
CA PRO A 29 5.37 5.86 -17.66
C PRO A 29 4.59 7.06 -17.11
N ASP A 30 3.33 6.85 -16.73
CA ASP A 30 2.42 7.89 -16.25
C ASP A 30 2.83 8.46 -14.89
N ASN A 31 3.71 7.77 -14.16
CA ASN A 31 4.14 8.14 -12.81
C ASN A 31 5.58 8.68 -12.77
N ARG A 32 6.23 8.92 -13.91
CA ARG A 32 7.64 9.39 -13.98
C ARG A 32 7.88 10.77 -13.37
N TRP A 33 6.83 11.56 -13.17
CA TRP A 33 6.91 12.87 -12.52
C TRP A 33 6.96 12.78 -10.99
N VAL A 34 6.64 11.61 -10.41
CA VAL A 34 6.64 11.40 -8.97
C VAL A 34 8.09 11.32 -8.47
N ASN A 35 8.47 12.25 -7.59
CA ASN A 35 9.78 12.26 -6.94
C ASN A 35 9.66 12.68 -5.47
N ALA A 36 10.61 12.25 -4.63
CA ALA A 36 10.69 12.64 -3.21
C ALA A 36 9.38 12.47 -2.41
N GLN A 37 8.53 11.50 -2.78
CA GLN A 37 7.26 11.23 -2.10
C GLN A 37 7.36 10.00 -1.18
N ARG A 38 6.62 10.06 -0.09
CA ARG A 38 6.27 8.87 0.71
C ARG A 38 4.88 8.43 0.30
N ILE A 39 4.76 7.22 -0.22
CA ILE A 39 3.48 6.65 -0.63
C ILE A 39 3.18 5.45 0.28
N GLU A 40 2.04 5.49 0.95
CA GLU A 40 1.64 4.46 1.89
C GLU A 40 0.59 3.53 1.25
N VAL A 41 0.90 2.24 1.27
CA VAL A 41 0.02 1.15 0.82
C VAL A 41 -0.24 0.24 2.03
N SER A 42 -0.71 0.84 3.12
CA SER A 42 -0.70 0.24 4.45
C SER A 42 -2.04 -0.40 4.87
N GLY A 43 -3.04 -0.40 3.98
CA GLY A 43 -4.39 -0.81 4.35
C GLY A 43 -5.10 0.16 5.31
N GLY A 44 -4.65 1.42 5.36
CA GLY A 44 -5.21 2.45 6.24
C GLY A 44 -4.61 2.47 7.66
N GLN A 45 -3.53 1.72 7.89
CA GLN A 45 -2.70 1.92 9.07
C GLN A 45 -1.94 3.23 8.90
N GLY A 46 -2.25 4.24 9.72
CA GLY A 46 -1.50 5.49 9.75
C GLY A 46 -0.12 5.28 10.36
N ILE A 47 0.92 5.80 9.70
CA ILE A 47 2.33 5.74 10.12
C ILE A 47 2.87 7.15 10.34
#